data_AF-S5VYL4-F1
#
_entry.id   AF-S5VYL4-F1
#
_cell.length_a   1.000
_cell.length_b   1.000
_cell.length_c   1.000
_cell.angle_alpha   90.00
_cell.angle_beta   90.00
_cell.angle_gamma   90.00
#
_symmetry.space_group_name_H-M   'P 1'
#
loop_
_entity.id
_entity.type
_entity.pdbx_description
1 polymer ?
#
loop_
_entity_poly.entity_id
_entity_poly.type
_entity_poly.pdbx_seq_one_letter_code
_entity_poly.pdbx_strand_id
1 'polypeptide(L)'
;ETFCTAWFSLEFIVRLVVCPSKNAHIKDLKNTVDIIAILPYYVTLVNVLYSFSCSGAKNSASLAFLRVIKLIRIFKLTKHSSGLQVLLKTFCASIESLGLFVVALSMLVILFSSALYYVENTYEDSDIQKYTTCRFGGPIITMCTVGYGDAVPQHFLGKMLEVF
;
A
#
# COMPACT_ATOMS: atom_id res chain seq x y z
N GLU A 1 6.80 9.52 21.50
CA GLU A 1 6.84 8.15 20.93
C GLU A 1 7.23 7.11 21.98
N THR A 2 8.39 7.26 22.62
CA THR A 2 8.93 6.34 23.65
C THR A 2 7.92 5.95 24.74
N PHE A 3 7.23 6.92 25.37
CA PHE A 3 6.24 6.65 26.42
C PHE A 3 5.01 5.87 25.89
N CYS A 4 4.46 6.27 24.74
CA CYS A 4 3.35 5.56 24.12
C CYS A 4 3.74 4.14 23.72
N THR A 5 4.94 3.96 23.16
CA THR A 5 5.43 2.63 22.80
C THR A 5 5.68 1.78 24.03
N ALA A 6 6.23 2.35 25.10
CA ALA A 6 6.44 1.65 26.37
C ALA A 6 5.11 1.17 26.97
N TRP A 7 4.10 2.04 26.98
CA TRP A 7 2.75 1.71 27.42
C TRP A 7 2.13 0.58 26.57
N PHE A 8 2.26 0.64 25.24
CA PHE A 8 1.76 -0.43 24.36
C PHE A 8 2.53 -1.74 24.49
N SER A 9 3.84 -1.67 24.72
CA SER A 9 4.67 -2.83 24.99
C SER A 9 4.24 -3.51 26.29
N LEU A 10 3.95 -2.71 27.33
CA LEU A 10 3.43 -3.21 28.60
C LEU A 10 2.03 -3.83 28.42
N GLU A 11 1.11 -3.15 27.74
CA GLU A 11 -0.24 -3.65 27.45
C GLU A 11 -0.20 -4.98 26.67
N PHE A 12 0.73 -5.12 25.72
CA PHE A 12 0.95 -6.34 24.95
C PHE A 12 1.54 -7.48 25.79
N ILE A 13 2.56 -7.21 26.60
CA ILE A 13 3.17 -8.21 27.50
C ILE A 13 2.16 -8.74 28.51
N VAL A 14 1.35 -7.86 29.11
CA VAL A 14 0.30 -8.26 30.06
C VAL A 14 -0.73 -9.17 29.37
N ARG A 15 -1.18 -8.84 28.14
CA ARG A 15 -2.10 -9.71 27.40
C ARG A 15 -1.49 -11.07 27.04
N LEU A 16 -0.21 -11.11 26.67
CA LEU A 16 0.50 -12.36 26.39
C LEU A 16 0.61 -13.26 27.62
N VAL A 17 0.85 -12.68 28.80
CA VAL A 17 0.99 -13.43 30.06
C VAL A 17 -0.36 -13.96 30.54
N VAL A 18 -1.43 -13.19 30.36
CA VAL A 18 -2.79 -13.56 30.81
C VAL A 18 -3.49 -14.55 29.86
N CYS A 19 -3.05 -14.66 28.60
CA CYS A 19 -3.70 -15.55 27.64
C CYS A 19 -3.32 -17.04 27.84
N PRO A 20 -4.32 -17.95 27.96
CA PRO A 20 -4.08 -19.37 28.21
C PRO A 20 -3.50 -20.13 27.01
N SER A 21 -3.62 -19.62 25.78
CA SER A 21 -3.06 -20.24 24.57
C SER A 21 -2.33 -19.24 23.66
N LYS A 22 -1.00 -19.30 23.68
CA LYS A 22 -0.11 -18.35 22.97
C LYS A 22 -0.28 -18.37 21.45
N ASN A 23 -0.50 -19.55 20.85
CA ASN A 23 -0.63 -19.71 19.39
C ASN A 23 -1.95 -19.19 18.83
N ALA A 24 -3.06 -19.33 19.58
CA ALA A 24 -4.35 -18.77 19.17
C ALA A 24 -4.34 -17.25 19.31
N HIS A 25 -3.65 -16.73 20.33
CA HIS A 25 -3.51 -15.30 20.56
C HIS A 25 -2.69 -14.60 19.47
N ILE A 26 -1.61 -15.21 18.98
CA ILE A 26 -0.80 -14.63 17.89
C ILE A 26 -1.56 -14.66 16.56
N LYS A 27 -2.46 -15.61 16.34
CA LYS A 27 -3.28 -15.70 15.12
C LYS A 27 -4.48 -14.76 15.10
N ASP A 28 -4.83 -14.13 16.22
CA ASP A 28 -5.93 -13.16 16.25
C ASP A 28 -5.49 -11.86 15.55
N LEU A 29 -6.33 -11.39 14.61
CA LEU A 29 -6.07 -10.21 13.79
C LEU A 29 -5.84 -8.98 14.67
N LYS A 30 -6.56 -8.88 15.79
CA LYS A 30 -6.46 -7.77 16.74
C LYS A 30 -5.10 -7.73 17.44
N ASN A 31 -4.56 -8.89 17.79
CA ASN A 31 -3.27 -9.00 18.48
C ASN A 31 -2.10 -8.85 17.49
N THR A 32 -2.25 -9.35 16.27
CA THR A 32 -1.25 -9.20 15.20
C THR A 32 -1.01 -7.72 14.88
N VAL A 33 -2.07 -6.90 14.81
CA VAL A 33 -1.94 -5.45 14.59
C VAL A 33 -1.22 -4.75 15.74
N ASP A 34 -1.49 -5.15 17.00
CA ASP A 34 -0.79 -4.60 18.17
C ASP A 34 0.72 -4.93 18.13
N ILE A 35 1.12 -6.14 17.70
CA ILE A 35 2.54 -6.53 17.51
C ILE A 35 3.22 -5.67 16.45
N ILE A 36 2.59 -5.54 15.27
CA ILE A 36 3.16 -4.82 14.13
C ILE A 36 3.32 -3.33 14.46
N ALA A 37 2.44 -2.75 15.29
CA ALA A 37 2.52 -1.35 15.70
C ALA A 37 3.73 -1.04 16.62
N ILE A 38 4.20 -2.01 17.41
CA ILE A 38 5.30 -1.85 18.37
C ILE A 38 6.67 -2.14 17.71
N LEU A 39 6.68 -3.05 16.73
CA LEU A 39 7.86 -3.51 16.01
C LEU A 39 8.76 -2.40 15.40
N PRO A 40 8.25 -1.35 14.70
CA PRO A 40 9.11 -0.33 14.09
C PRO A 40 9.97 0.43 15.09
N TYR A 41 9.47 0.63 16.33
CA TYR A 41 10.22 1.32 17.37
C TYR A 41 11.40 0.49 17.86
N TYR A 42 11.19 -0.79 18.14
CA TYR A 42 12.26 -1.70 18.58
C TYR A 42 13.32 -1.88 17.49
N VAL A 43 12.91 -2.04 16.23
CA VAL A 43 13.86 -2.16 15.11
C VAL A 43 14.67 -0.88 14.92
N THR A 44 14.05 0.30 15.06
CA THR A 44 14.77 1.58 14.99
C THR A 44 15.77 1.72 16.14
N LEU A 45 15.38 1.34 17.36
CA LEU A 45 16.24 1.41 18.54
C LEU A 45 17.45 0.47 18.44
N VAL A 46 17.23 -0.76 17.95
CA VAL A 46 18.31 -1.71 17.64
C VAL A 46 19.23 -1.13 16.57
N ASN A 47 18.71 -0.63 15.46
CA ASN A 47 19.54 -0.04 14.41
C ASN A 47 20.37 1.15 14.90
N VAL A 48 19.83 2.01 15.76
CA VAL A 48 20.57 3.13 16.36
C VAL A 48 21.70 2.64 17.27
N LEU A 49 21.45 1.62 18.10
CA LEU A 49 22.47 1.02 18.98
C LEU A 49 23.59 0.33 18.20
N TYR A 50 23.25 -0.46 17.18
CA TYR A 50 24.23 -1.13 16.33
C TYR A 50 25.02 -0.14 15.46
N SER A 51 24.36 0.91 14.96
CA SER A 51 25.02 1.98 14.19
C SER A 51 26.00 2.81 15.04
N PHE A 52 25.81 2.87 16.36
CA PHE A 52 26.73 3.55 17.28
C PHE A 52 28.01 2.73 17.53
N SER A 53 27.97 1.41 17.36
CA SER A 53 29.12 0.50 17.58
C SER A 53 29.94 0.19 16.33
N CYS A 54 29.39 0.37 15.13
CA CYS A 54 30.12 0.12 13.88
C CYS A 54 29.92 1.28 12.89
N SER A 55 30.98 2.06 12.69
CA SER A 55 31.10 3.00 11.58
C SER A 55 31.00 2.22 10.27
N GLY A 56 29.85 2.27 9.59
CA GLY A 56 29.63 1.40 8.42
C GLY A 56 28.29 1.61 7.74
N ALA A 57 28.29 2.53 6.80
CA ALA A 57 27.32 2.84 5.74
C ALA A 57 26.30 1.77 5.29
N LYS A 58 25.19 2.29 4.72
CA LYS A 58 24.21 1.68 3.77
C LYS A 58 22.82 1.25 4.29
N ASN A 59 22.29 1.87 5.34
CA ASN A 59 20.92 1.61 5.82
C ASN A 59 19.87 2.68 5.45
N SER A 60 20.10 3.53 4.44
CA SER A 60 19.12 4.57 4.08
C SER A 60 17.79 3.97 3.57
N ALA A 61 17.85 2.89 2.79
CA ALA A 61 16.66 2.19 2.28
C ALA A 61 15.89 1.47 3.40
N SER A 62 16.58 0.82 4.35
CA SER A 62 15.95 0.14 5.48
C SER A 62 15.32 1.14 6.47
N LEU A 63 15.96 2.29 6.69
CA LEU A 63 15.39 3.39 7.48
C LEU A 63 14.17 4.03 6.80
N ALA A 64 14.19 4.19 5.47
CA ALA A 64 13.03 4.69 4.72
C ALA A 64 11.84 3.73 4.82
N PHE A 65 12.08 2.42 4.69
CA PHE A 65 11.03 1.41 4.85
C PHE A 65 10.45 1.38 6.28
N LEU A 66 11.29 1.57 7.30
CA LEU A 66 10.83 1.70 8.70
C LEU A 66 9.93 2.91 8.94
N ARG A 67 10.10 4.01 8.19
CA ARG A 67 9.18 5.17 8.25
C ARG A 67 7.79 4.81 7.72
N VAL A 68 7.70 3.97 6.69
CA VAL A 68 6.43 3.46 6.17
C VAL A 68 5.77 2.52 7.18
N ILE A 69 6.54 1.65 7.83
CA ILE A 69 6.01 0.74 8.88
C ILE A 69 5.42 1.54 10.06
N LYS A 70 5.96 2.72 10.39
CA LYS A 70 5.34 3.60 11.39
C LYS A 70 3.94 4.08 11.00
N LEU A 71 3.58 4.15 9.71
CA LEU A 71 2.21 4.47 9.29
C LEU A 71 1.24 3.35 9.68
N ILE A 72 1.70 2.11 9.81
CA ILE A 72 0.87 0.96 10.20
C ILE A 72 0.27 1.15 11.61
N ARG A 73 0.91 1.95 12.48
CA ARG A 73 0.34 2.30 13.79
C ARG A 73 -1.03 2.98 13.69
N ILE A 74 -1.40 3.56 12.54
CA ILE A 74 -2.73 4.12 12.30
C ILE A 74 -3.82 3.05 12.34
N PHE A 75 -3.51 1.80 11.97
CA PHE A 75 -4.43 0.66 12.10
C PHE A 75 -4.75 0.31 13.56
N LYS A 76 -3.99 0.85 14.52
CA LYS A 76 -4.39 0.77 15.94
C LYS A 76 -5.69 1.53 16.20
N LEU A 77 -5.98 2.59 15.44
CA LEU A 77 -7.29 3.27 15.50
C LEU A 77 -8.44 2.34 15.13
N THR A 78 -8.18 1.30 14.33
CA THR A 78 -9.18 0.29 14.00
C THR A 78 -9.67 -0.49 15.21
N LYS A 79 -8.85 -0.62 16.26
CA LYS A 79 -9.27 -1.23 17.52
C LYS A 79 -10.21 -0.35 18.33
N HIS A 80 -10.03 0.97 18.25
CA HIS A 80 -10.79 1.95 19.03
C HIS A 80 -12.04 2.44 18.31
N SER A 81 -12.08 2.36 16.97
CA SER A 81 -13.22 2.78 16.17
C SER A 81 -14.04 1.58 15.69
N SER A 82 -15.24 1.44 16.25
CA SER A 82 -16.22 0.43 15.81
C SER A 82 -16.56 0.57 14.32
N GLY A 83 -16.58 1.80 13.79
CA GLY A 83 -16.85 2.05 12.37
C GLY A 83 -15.78 1.47 11.44
N LEU A 84 -14.50 1.54 11.82
CA LEU A 84 -13.41 1.00 11.02
C LEU A 84 -13.36 -0.54 11.06
N GLN A 85 -13.83 -1.16 12.15
CA GLN A 85 -13.98 -2.62 12.23
C GLN A 85 -15.08 -3.13 11.30
N VAL A 86 -16.19 -2.41 11.23
CA VAL A 86 -17.28 -2.72 10.30
C VAL A 86 -16.77 -2.59 8.86
N LEU A 87 -16.07 -1.50 8.53
CA LEU A 87 -15.48 -1.30 7.21
C LEU A 87 -14.53 -2.44 6.81
N LEU A 88 -13.65 -2.87 7.72
CA LEU A 88 -12.76 -4.01 7.45
C LEU A 88 -13.53 -5.31 7.26
N LYS A 89 -14.55 -5.60 8.08
CA LYS A 89 -15.38 -6.79 7.91
C LYS A 89 -16.12 -6.78 6.59
N THR A 90 -16.70 -5.65 6.20
CA THR A 90 -17.39 -5.51 4.91
C THR A 90 -16.40 -5.62 3.75
N PHE A 91 -15.20 -5.07 3.88
CA PHE A 91 -14.16 -5.20 2.86
C PHE A 91 -13.72 -6.65 2.69
N CYS A 92 -13.46 -7.37 3.79
CA CYS A 92 -13.11 -8.79 3.73
C CYS A 92 -14.25 -9.64 3.18
N ALA A 93 -15.50 -9.35 3.51
CA ALA A 93 -16.65 -10.06 2.95
C ALA A 93 -16.82 -9.80 1.44
N SER A 94 -16.52 -8.59 1.00
CA SER A 94 -16.64 -8.19 -0.41
C SER A 94 -15.37 -8.47 -1.23
N ILE A 95 -14.30 -9.02 -0.65
CA ILE A 95 -13.01 -9.14 -1.34
C ILE A 95 -13.08 -10.09 -2.54
N GLU A 96 -13.92 -11.12 -2.47
CA GLU A 96 -14.16 -12.05 -3.57
C GLU A 96 -14.83 -11.33 -4.76
N SER A 97 -15.88 -10.55 -4.47
CA SER A 97 -16.59 -9.74 -5.47
C SER A 97 -15.72 -8.61 -6.02
N LEU A 98 -14.93 -7.95 -5.18
CA LEU A 98 -13.96 -6.91 -5.57
C LEU A 98 -12.83 -7.51 -6.41
N GLY A 99 -12.39 -8.73 -6.11
CA GLY A 99 -11.34 -9.41 -6.86
C GLY A 99 -11.71 -9.60 -8.33
N LEU A 100 -12.94 -10.05 -8.60
CA LEU A 100 -13.47 -10.17 -9.96
C LEU A 100 -13.52 -8.80 -10.68
N PHE A 101 -13.93 -7.75 -9.97
CA PHE A 101 -13.94 -6.39 -10.50
C PHE A 101 -12.54 -5.89 -10.86
N VAL A 102 -11.55 -6.11 -9.99
CA VAL A 102 -10.15 -5.74 -10.24
C VAL A 102 -9.57 -6.51 -11.43
N VAL A 103 -9.89 -7.80 -11.57
CA VAL A 103 -9.47 -8.58 -12.75
C VAL A 103 -10.10 -8.03 -14.03
N ALA A 104 -11.41 -7.74 -14.02
CA ALA A 104 -12.08 -7.13 -15.16
C ALA A 104 -11.47 -5.77 -15.55
N LEU A 105 -11.23 -4.89 -14.57
CA LEU A 105 -10.54 -3.62 -14.80
C LEU A 105 -9.12 -3.83 -15.33
N SER A 106 -8.37 -4.81 -14.82
CA SER A 106 -7.01 -5.07 -15.31
C SER A 106 -7.00 -5.52 -16.77
N MET A 107 -7.98 -6.32 -17.20
CA MET A 107 -8.12 -6.73 -18.60
C MET A 107 -8.45 -5.54 -19.50
N LEU A 108 -9.33 -4.63 -19.04
CA LEU A 108 -9.61 -3.39 -19.75
C LEU A 108 -8.36 -2.52 -19.85
N VAL A 109 -7.64 -2.30 -18.75
CA VAL A 109 -6.40 -1.51 -18.74
C VAL A 109 -5.37 -2.07 -19.73
N ILE A 110 -5.18 -3.40 -19.77
CA ILE A 110 -4.25 -4.04 -20.72
C ILE A 110 -4.72 -3.83 -22.17
N LEU A 111 -6.02 -3.99 -22.44
CA LEU A 111 -6.59 -3.82 -23.78
C LEU A 111 -6.44 -2.38 -24.27
N PHE A 112 -6.87 -1.40 -23.48
CA PHE A 112 -6.78 0.01 -23.83
C PHE A 112 -5.34 0.51 -23.89
N SER A 113 -4.46 0.04 -22.99
CA SER A 113 -3.03 0.36 -23.05
C SER A 113 -2.38 -0.18 -24.32
N SER A 114 -2.74 -1.40 -24.74
CA SER A 114 -2.25 -1.99 -26.00
C SER A 114 -2.78 -1.26 -27.22
N ALA A 115 -4.08 -0.91 -27.23
CA ALA A 115 -4.70 -0.16 -28.32
C ALA A 115 -4.08 1.24 -28.46
N LEU A 116 -3.93 1.98 -27.36
CA LEU A 116 -3.25 3.27 -27.34
C LEU A 116 -1.79 3.15 -27.77
N TYR A 117 -1.09 2.09 -27.36
CA TYR A 117 0.27 1.85 -27.83
C TYR A 117 0.32 1.70 -29.35
N TYR A 118 -0.53 0.86 -29.95
CA TYR A 118 -0.53 0.68 -31.41
C TYR A 118 -0.87 1.95 -32.18
N VAL A 119 -1.83 2.72 -31.68
CA VAL A 119 -2.27 3.97 -32.31
C VAL A 119 -1.19 5.05 -32.22
N GLU A 120 -0.54 5.18 -31.07
CA GLU A 120 0.44 6.23 -30.81
C GLU A 120 1.87 5.84 -31.23
N ASN A 121 2.13 4.57 -31.56
CA ASN A 121 3.46 4.06 -31.98
C ASN A 121 4.03 4.75 -33.24
N THR A 122 3.20 5.52 -33.96
CA THR A 122 3.62 6.30 -35.14
C THR A 122 4.23 7.66 -34.75
N TYR A 123 4.05 8.12 -33.51
CA TYR A 123 4.52 9.41 -33.01
C TYR A 123 5.67 9.22 -32.01
N GLU A 124 6.90 9.33 -32.49
CA GLU A 124 8.13 9.16 -31.69
C GLU A 124 8.24 10.16 -30.52
N ASP A 125 7.52 11.29 -30.58
CA ASP A 125 7.54 12.33 -29.56
C ASP A 125 6.47 12.23 -28.48
N SER A 126 5.58 11.24 -28.52
CA SER A 126 4.51 11.10 -27.54
C SER A 126 5.03 10.71 -26.13
N ASP A 127 4.55 11.40 -25.09
CA ASP A 127 4.90 11.10 -23.69
C ASP A 127 4.42 9.70 -23.27
N ILE A 128 3.32 9.24 -23.89
CA ILE A 128 2.79 7.87 -23.77
C ILE A 128 3.80 6.85 -24.31
N GLN A 129 4.60 7.21 -25.32
CA GLN A 129 5.60 6.30 -25.86
C GLN A 129 6.87 6.23 -25.01
N LYS A 130 7.30 7.40 -24.51
CA LYS A 130 8.57 7.57 -23.78
C LYS A 130 8.53 6.99 -22.38
N TYR A 131 7.40 7.08 -21.68
CA TYR A 131 7.29 6.67 -20.27
C TYR A 131 6.35 5.47 -20.09
N THR A 132 6.89 4.36 -19.59
CA THR A 132 6.10 3.16 -19.24
C THR A 132 5.01 3.48 -18.20
N THR A 133 5.29 4.41 -17.29
CA THR A 133 4.33 4.91 -16.29
C THR A 133 3.12 5.57 -16.94
N CYS A 134 3.32 6.37 -17.99
CA CYS A 134 2.23 7.02 -18.71
C CYS A 134 1.44 6.02 -19.57
N ARG A 135 2.11 5.01 -20.15
CA ARG A 135 1.48 3.98 -20.99
C ARG A 135 0.49 3.08 -20.25
N PHE A 136 0.86 2.61 -19.06
CA PHE A 136 -0.03 1.78 -18.25
C PHE A 136 -0.88 2.63 -17.29
N GLY A 137 -0.36 3.76 -16.82
CA GLY A 137 -1.04 4.66 -15.90
C GLY A 137 -2.18 5.45 -16.54
N GLY A 138 -2.03 5.91 -17.79
CA GLY A 138 -3.03 6.71 -18.50
C GLY A 138 -4.41 6.04 -18.53
N PRO A 139 -4.55 4.81 -19.04
CA PRO A 139 -5.84 4.09 -19.04
C PRO A 139 -6.43 3.90 -17.64
N ILE A 140 -5.59 3.66 -16.62
CA ILE A 140 -6.05 3.50 -15.23
C ILE A 140 -6.66 4.82 -14.72
N ILE A 141 -5.98 5.94 -14.95
CA ILE A 141 -6.39 7.29 -14.51
C ILE A 141 -7.70 7.70 -15.20
N THR A 142 -7.85 7.38 -16.50
CA THR A 142 -9.05 7.67 -17.29
C THR A 142 -10.23 6.79 -16.88
N MET A 143 -10.04 5.47 -16.74
CA MET A 143 -11.10 4.55 -16.28
C MET A 143 -11.54 4.83 -14.84
N CYS A 144 -10.62 5.30 -13.98
CA CYS A 144 -10.96 5.75 -12.63
C CYS A 144 -11.56 7.16 -12.62
N THR A 145 -11.78 7.78 -13.78
CA THR A 145 -12.33 9.14 -13.95
C THR A 145 -11.54 10.24 -13.24
N VAL A 146 -10.25 10.01 -12.98
CA VAL A 146 -9.38 10.97 -12.29
C VAL A 146 -8.90 12.05 -13.26
N GLY A 147 -8.47 11.65 -14.46
CA GLY A 147 -8.17 12.57 -15.57
C GLY A 147 -7.09 13.62 -15.26
N TYR A 148 -5.91 13.22 -14.76
CA TYR A 148 -4.82 14.16 -14.46
C TYR A 148 -4.33 14.96 -15.69
N GLY A 149 -4.41 14.37 -16.88
CA GLY A 149 -4.01 15.03 -18.13
C GLY A 149 -2.49 15.17 -18.32
N ASP A 150 -1.70 14.42 -17.57
CA ASP A 150 -0.23 14.39 -17.62
C ASP A 150 0.32 13.63 -18.84
N ALA A 151 -0.47 12.71 -19.40
CA ALA A 151 -0.18 12.05 -20.66
C ALA A 151 -1.48 11.87 -21.46
N VAL A 152 -1.54 12.48 -22.64
CA VAL A 152 -2.73 12.49 -23.53
C VAL A 152 -2.28 12.13 -24.95
N PRO A 153 -2.97 11.22 -25.65
CA PRO A 153 -2.62 10.80 -27.00
C PRO A 153 -2.79 11.97 -27.96
N GLN A 154 -1.83 12.14 -28.84
CA GLN A 154 -1.88 13.20 -29.84
C GLN A 154 -2.73 12.77 -31.03
N HIS A 155 -2.76 11.47 -31.34
CA HIS A 155 -3.52 10.95 -32.47
C HIS A 155 -5.04 10.97 -32.23
N PHE A 156 -5.80 11.27 -33.28
CA PHE A 156 -7.26 11.40 -33.21
C PHE A 156 -7.95 10.11 -32.74
N LEU A 157 -7.52 8.93 -33.24
CA LEU A 157 -8.06 7.65 -32.76
C LEU A 157 -7.70 7.38 -31.29
N GLY A 158 -6.54 7.85 -30.82
CA GLY A 158 -6.13 7.70 -29.43
C GLY A 158 -7.03 8.53 -28.51
N LYS A 159 -7.35 9.76 -28.90
CA LYS A 159 -8.32 10.60 -28.17
C LYS A 159 -9.73 10.00 -28.15
N MET A 160 -10.14 9.36 -29.24
CA MET A 160 -11.42 8.64 -29.26
C MET A 160 -11.40 7.46 -28.29
N LEU A 161 -10.31 6.69 -28.26
CA LEU A 161 -10.15 5.56 -27.32
C LEU A 161 -10.16 5.98 -25.86
N GLU A 162 -9.73 7.19 -25.51
CA GLU A 162 -9.82 7.70 -24.13
C GLU A 162 -11.22 8.15 -23.72
N VAL A 163 -12.10 8.44 -24.68
CA VAL A 163 -13.50 8.80 -24.41
C VAL A 163 -14.34 7.55 -24.13
N PHE A 164 -13.92 6.39 -24.63
CA PHE A 164 -14.59 5.09 -24.46
C PHE A 164 -14.09 4.33 -23.23
#